data_AF-A0A2R6E7H7-F1
#
_entry.id   AF-A0A2R6E7H7-F1
#
_cell.length_a   1.000
_cell.length_b   1.000
_cell.length_c   1.000
_cell.angle_alpha   90.00
_cell.angle_beta   90.00
_cell.angle_gamma   90.00
#
_symmetry.space_group_name_H-M   'P 1'
#
loop_
_entity.id
_entity.type
_entity.pdbx_description
1 polymer ?
#
loop_
_entity_poly.entity_id
_entity_poly.type
_entity_poly.pdbx_seq_one_letter_code
_entity_poly.pdbx_strand_id
1 'polypeptide(L)'
;MAARWRYRVTSVAGTAVLAVVAVWVANLTAVQEGFSLVPYFGRPAPAVLSNGELTGAVSTTLVVALAAMWPVFKPRPRRILDTILLTQKRVLLAMVALAALGYYNYSFRLPRSTLMITTAVLLVVLPAWTVSIRRRPSTQSRAVIVGDDPEAMADILDSTDVPILGYVSPPSSYATNDRYEMGAPEMTDGGAAVNRLDELPNLGGLSRLDEVFVDHDVDTALLAFAETDREEFFGTLAECYEHGVAAQVHRDHADSVLTEGIGGGDIVEIDLEPWDWQDHVAKRVFDVAFSMSALLVLSPVVLAIALAVKLDSSGPVLYAQERT
;
A
#
# COMPACT_ATOMS: atom_id res chain seq x y z
N MET A 1 -15.74 7.05 -14.41
CA MET A 1 -15.40 5.65 -14.84
C MET A 1 -14.16 5.47 -15.75
N ALA A 2 -14.01 6.17 -16.89
CA ALA A 2 -13.03 5.78 -17.93
C ALA A 2 -11.55 5.79 -17.51
N ALA A 3 -11.12 6.73 -16.66
CA ALA A 3 -9.69 6.92 -16.40
C ALA A 3 -9.08 5.80 -15.52
N ARG A 4 -9.81 5.25 -14.52
CA ARG A 4 -9.27 4.24 -13.59
C ARG A 4 -9.09 2.90 -14.29
N TRP A 5 -10.09 2.52 -15.09
CA TRP A 5 -10.02 1.35 -15.96
C TRP A 5 -8.90 1.45 -17.00
N ARG A 6 -8.72 2.63 -17.62
CA ARG A 6 -7.61 2.89 -18.55
C ARG A 6 -6.26 2.66 -17.90
N TYR A 7 -6.03 3.11 -16.66
CA TYR A 7 -4.77 2.84 -15.95
C TYR A 7 -4.58 1.34 -15.70
N ARG A 8 -5.59 0.62 -15.19
CA ARG A 8 -5.52 -0.82 -14.94
C ARG A 8 -5.17 -1.59 -16.21
N VAL A 9 -5.88 -1.34 -17.30
CA VAL A 9 -5.62 -2.00 -18.59
C VAL A 9 -4.24 -1.64 -19.14
N THR A 10 -3.83 -0.37 -19.09
CA THR A 10 -2.53 0.08 -19.62
C THR A 10 -1.36 -0.47 -18.80
N SER A 11 -1.50 -0.55 -17.47
CA SER A 11 -0.48 -1.10 -16.59
C SER A 11 -0.32 -2.60 -16.77
N VAL A 12 -1.42 -3.36 -16.83
CA VAL A 12 -1.39 -4.82 -17.09
C VAL A 12 -0.82 -5.12 -18.47
N ALA A 13 -1.32 -4.45 -19.52
CA ALA A 13 -0.86 -4.65 -20.89
C ALA A 13 0.62 -4.27 -21.05
N GLY A 14 1.03 -3.15 -20.48
CA GLY A 14 2.42 -2.70 -20.52
C GLY A 14 3.36 -3.67 -19.80
N THR A 15 3.00 -4.14 -18.60
CA THR A 15 3.79 -5.15 -17.88
C THR A 15 3.89 -6.45 -18.67
N ALA A 16 2.80 -6.91 -19.28
CA ALA A 16 2.80 -8.11 -20.11
C ALA A 16 3.76 -7.99 -21.30
N VAL A 17 3.65 -6.90 -22.07
CA VAL A 17 4.52 -6.64 -23.23
C VAL A 17 5.98 -6.52 -22.80
N LEU A 18 6.26 -5.75 -21.76
CA LEU A 18 7.63 -5.53 -21.28
C LEU A 18 8.27 -6.81 -20.73
N ALA A 19 7.51 -7.66 -20.03
CA ALA A 19 8.00 -8.96 -19.57
C ALA A 19 8.37 -9.88 -20.74
N VAL A 20 7.49 -9.98 -21.75
CA VAL A 20 7.75 -10.79 -22.96
C VAL A 20 8.97 -10.27 -23.72
N VAL A 21 9.03 -8.95 -23.97
CA VAL A 21 10.13 -8.31 -24.68
C VAL A 21 11.44 -8.47 -23.92
N ALA A 22 11.44 -8.32 -22.59
CA ALA A 22 12.65 -8.47 -21.78
C ALA A 22 13.23 -9.88 -21.88
N VAL A 23 12.40 -10.93 -21.81
CA VAL A 23 12.85 -12.32 -21.98
C VAL A 23 13.36 -12.56 -23.40
N TRP A 24 12.66 -12.04 -24.41
CA TRP A 24 13.06 -12.20 -25.81
C TRP A 24 14.40 -11.53 -26.11
N VAL A 25 14.58 -10.28 -25.66
CA VAL A 25 15.85 -9.53 -25.76
C VAL A 25 16.95 -10.24 -24.98
N ALA A 26 16.67 -10.73 -23.77
CA ALA A 26 17.62 -11.50 -22.99
C ALA A 26 18.03 -12.80 -23.69
N ASN A 27 17.17 -13.39 -24.53
CA ASN A 27 17.47 -14.61 -25.28
C ASN A 27 18.23 -14.37 -26.60
N LEU A 28 18.46 -13.12 -27.02
CA LEU A 28 19.21 -12.84 -28.25
C LEU A 28 20.66 -13.28 -28.13
N THR A 29 21.18 -13.95 -29.17
CA THR A 29 22.56 -14.45 -29.21
C THR A 29 23.59 -13.35 -28.92
N ALA A 30 23.43 -12.17 -29.54
CA ALA A 30 24.32 -11.04 -29.33
C ALA A 30 24.32 -10.52 -27.88
N VAL A 31 23.17 -10.54 -27.21
CA VAL A 31 23.04 -10.11 -25.80
C VAL A 31 23.71 -11.13 -24.88
N GLN A 32 23.51 -12.42 -25.15
CA GLN A 32 24.10 -13.51 -24.39
C GLN A 32 25.63 -13.60 -24.57
N GLU A 33 26.12 -13.41 -25.79
CA GLU A 33 27.56 -13.29 -26.08
C GLU A 33 28.17 -12.07 -25.38
N GLY A 34 27.51 -10.91 -25.43
CA GLY A 34 27.94 -9.73 -24.69
C GLY A 34 28.00 -9.96 -23.18
N PHE A 35 26.98 -10.61 -22.61
CA PHE A 35 26.94 -10.95 -21.18
C PHE A 35 28.03 -11.93 -20.77
N SER A 36 28.46 -12.83 -21.67
CA SER A 36 29.56 -13.78 -21.41
C SER A 36 30.91 -13.09 -21.15
N LEU A 37 31.06 -11.84 -21.61
CA LEU A 37 32.25 -11.02 -21.36
C LEU A 37 32.28 -10.39 -19.96
N VAL A 38 31.16 -10.40 -19.23
CA VAL A 38 31.08 -9.81 -17.89
C VAL A 38 31.86 -10.67 -16.90
N PRO A 39 32.87 -10.11 -16.20
CA PRO A 39 33.64 -10.85 -15.21
C PRO A 39 32.74 -11.46 -14.12
N TYR A 40 33.09 -12.68 -13.68
CA TYR A 40 32.38 -13.47 -12.65
C TYR A 40 30.95 -13.94 -12.99
N PHE A 41 30.16 -13.15 -13.74
CA PHE A 41 28.75 -13.46 -14.04
C PHE A 41 28.54 -14.15 -15.39
N GLY A 42 29.44 -13.95 -16.36
CA GLY A 42 29.33 -14.47 -17.73
C GLY A 42 29.61 -15.98 -17.90
N ARG A 43 29.83 -16.72 -16.81
CA ARG A 43 30.08 -18.16 -16.83
C ARG A 43 28.99 -18.91 -16.06
N PRO A 44 28.47 -20.05 -16.56
CA PRO A 44 28.84 -20.75 -17.80
C PRO A 44 28.31 -20.08 -19.08
N ALA A 45 28.75 -20.61 -20.23
CA ALA A 45 28.50 -20.14 -21.60
C ALA A 45 27.02 -19.78 -21.91
N PRO A 46 26.79 -18.91 -22.91
CA PRO A 46 25.45 -18.45 -23.29
C PRO A 46 24.49 -19.61 -23.57
N ALA A 47 23.33 -19.58 -22.91
CA ALA A 47 22.29 -20.59 -23.03
C ALA A 47 21.08 -19.98 -23.73
N VAL A 48 21.14 -19.97 -25.07
CA VAL A 48 20.04 -19.52 -25.93
C VAL A 48 18.97 -20.61 -25.94
N LEU A 49 17.75 -20.26 -25.52
CA LEU A 49 16.60 -21.15 -25.54
C LEU A 49 16.09 -21.34 -26.96
N SER A 50 15.74 -22.57 -27.29
CA SER A 50 15.06 -22.93 -28.55
C SER A 50 13.58 -22.50 -28.53
N ASN A 51 12.92 -22.41 -29.69
CA ASN A 51 11.56 -21.83 -29.80
C ASN A 51 10.53 -22.42 -28.80
N GLY A 52 10.53 -23.75 -28.59
CA GLY A 52 9.61 -24.40 -27.65
C GLY A 52 9.90 -24.05 -26.19
N GLU A 53 11.17 -24.09 -25.79
CA GLU A 53 11.60 -23.76 -24.43
C GLU A 53 11.46 -22.26 -24.13
N LEU A 54 11.72 -21.42 -25.14
CA LEU A 54 11.55 -19.97 -25.07
C LEU A 54 10.08 -19.60 -24.83
N THR A 55 9.16 -20.23 -25.56
CA THR A 55 7.73 -19.98 -25.38
C THR A 55 7.29 -20.31 -23.96
N GLY A 56 7.72 -21.48 -23.44
CA GLY A 56 7.45 -21.85 -22.06
C GLY A 56 8.05 -20.88 -21.04
N ALA A 57 9.33 -20.50 -21.21
CA ALA A 57 10.00 -19.54 -20.33
C ALA A 57 9.31 -18.17 -20.33
N VAL A 58 8.87 -17.69 -21.50
CA VAL A 58 8.10 -16.45 -21.66
C VAL A 58 6.75 -16.56 -20.94
N SER A 59 6.01 -17.65 -21.14
CA SER A 59 4.72 -17.87 -20.49
C SER A 59 4.86 -17.92 -18.96
N THR A 60 5.85 -18.64 -18.42
CA THR A 60 6.09 -18.71 -16.98
C THR A 60 6.50 -17.35 -16.42
N THR A 61 7.39 -16.62 -17.11
CA THR A 61 7.78 -15.26 -16.69
C THR A 61 6.58 -14.32 -16.69
N LEU A 62 5.75 -14.37 -17.72
CA LEU A 62 4.55 -13.54 -17.83
C LEU A 62 3.59 -13.79 -16.68
N VAL A 63 3.27 -15.06 -16.39
CA VAL A 63 2.35 -15.42 -15.29
C VAL A 63 2.90 -14.95 -13.95
N VAL A 64 4.17 -15.22 -13.66
CA VAL A 64 4.80 -14.84 -12.38
C VAL A 64 4.91 -13.31 -12.26
N ALA A 65 5.29 -12.61 -13.33
CA ALA A 65 5.39 -11.15 -13.32
C ALA A 65 4.03 -10.48 -13.13
N LEU A 66 2.97 -10.94 -13.80
CA LEU A 66 1.62 -10.41 -13.62
C LEU A 66 1.09 -10.66 -12.21
N ALA A 67 1.31 -11.85 -11.66
CA ALA A 67 0.92 -12.18 -10.30
C ALA A 67 1.65 -11.29 -9.26
N ALA A 68 2.97 -11.13 -9.40
CA ALA A 68 3.77 -10.31 -8.49
C ALA A 68 3.47 -8.80 -8.61
N MET A 69 3.10 -8.33 -9.80
CA MET A 69 2.77 -6.92 -10.07
C MET A 69 1.33 -6.53 -9.75
N TRP A 70 0.50 -7.47 -9.29
CA TRP A 70 -0.91 -7.23 -8.96
C TRP A 70 -1.16 -5.95 -8.12
N PRO A 71 -0.37 -5.66 -7.07
CA PRO A 71 -0.57 -4.44 -6.26
C PRO A 71 -0.22 -3.13 -6.99
N VAL A 72 0.57 -3.18 -8.06
CA VAL A 72 0.97 -2.01 -8.87
C VAL A 72 -0.12 -1.63 -9.87
N PHE A 73 -0.97 -2.59 -10.25
CA PHE A 73 -2.08 -2.35 -11.17
C PHE A 73 -3.22 -1.55 -10.55
N LYS A 74 -3.30 -1.47 -9.22
CA LYS A 74 -4.28 -0.63 -8.52
C LYS A 74 -3.96 0.85 -8.77
N PRO A 75 -4.89 1.64 -9.32
CA PRO A 75 -4.68 3.07 -9.56
C PRO A 75 -4.64 3.80 -8.22
N ARG A 76 -3.47 4.30 -7.83
CA ARG A 76 -3.30 5.16 -6.66
C ARG A 76 -2.37 6.34 -6.98
N PRO A 77 -2.61 7.52 -6.40
CA PRO A 77 -1.63 8.60 -6.42
C PRO A 77 -0.44 8.19 -5.55
N ARG A 78 0.72 7.95 -6.17
CA ARG A 78 1.97 7.62 -5.47
C ARG A 78 3.04 8.63 -5.87
N ARG A 79 3.96 8.97 -4.95
CA ARG A 79 5.15 9.75 -5.32
C ARG A 79 6.01 8.93 -6.29
N ILE A 80 6.87 9.62 -7.04
CA ILE A 80 7.72 8.98 -8.04
C ILE A 80 8.61 7.91 -7.38
N LEU A 81 9.24 8.27 -6.26
CA LEU A 81 10.14 7.37 -5.55
C LEU A 81 9.40 6.11 -5.05
N ASP A 82 8.22 6.28 -4.46
CA ASP A 82 7.40 5.16 -3.96
C ASP A 82 6.96 4.24 -5.10
N THR A 83 6.59 4.83 -6.24
CA THR A 83 6.25 4.06 -7.45
C THR A 83 7.43 3.22 -7.93
N ILE A 84 8.64 3.81 -7.94
CA ILE A 84 9.87 3.11 -8.34
C ILE A 84 10.19 2.00 -7.36
N LEU A 85 10.27 2.29 -6.06
CA LEU A 85 10.63 1.34 -5.01
C LEU A 85 9.65 0.16 -4.96
N LEU A 86 8.35 0.44 -5.01
CA LEU A 86 7.34 -0.62 -5.04
C LEU A 86 7.48 -1.49 -6.30
N THR A 87 7.64 -0.88 -7.47
CA THR A 87 7.81 -1.62 -8.73
C THR A 87 9.06 -2.50 -8.68
N GLN A 88 10.19 -1.98 -8.20
CA GLN A 88 11.43 -2.74 -8.05
C GLN A 88 11.28 -3.90 -7.07
N LYS A 89 10.63 -3.68 -5.92
CA LYS A 89 10.31 -4.74 -4.95
C LYS A 89 9.49 -5.86 -5.60
N ARG A 90 8.48 -5.53 -6.41
CA ARG A 90 7.67 -6.52 -7.13
C ARG A 90 8.45 -7.28 -8.20
N VAL A 91 9.32 -6.59 -8.94
CA VAL A 91 10.23 -7.23 -9.92
C VAL A 91 11.15 -8.21 -9.21
N LEU A 92 11.82 -7.81 -8.13
CA LEU A 92 12.71 -8.71 -7.37
C LEU A 92 11.97 -9.94 -6.87
N LEU A 93 10.75 -9.76 -6.35
CA LEU A 93 9.92 -10.88 -5.91
C LEU A 93 9.57 -11.84 -7.05
N ALA A 94 9.20 -11.31 -8.23
CA ALA A 94 8.97 -12.12 -9.42
C ALA A 94 10.21 -12.92 -9.81
N MET A 95 11.40 -12.30 -9.78
CA MET A 95 12.65 -12.96 -10.14
C MET A 95 13.07 -14.02 -9.12
N VAL A 96 12.83 -13.80 -7.82
CA VAL A 96 13.02 -14.81 -6.77
C VAL A 96 12.08 -16.00 -6.98
N ALA A 97 10.81 -15.75 -7.30
CA ALA A 97 9.86 -16.82 -7.59
C ALA A 97 10.27 -17.64 -8.84
N LEU A 98 10.74 -16.98 -9.90
CA LEU A 98 11.27 -17.65 -11.10
C LEU A 98 12.55 -18.46 -10.80
N ALA A 99 13.45 -17.91 -9.97
CA ALA A 99 14.65 -18.63 -9.53
C ALA A 99 14.28 -19.88 -8.72
N ALA A 100 13.30 -19.77 -7.82
CA ALA A 100 12.79 -20.90 -7.03
C ALA A 100 12.17 -21.98 -7.92
N LEU A 101 11.33 -21.60 -8.89
CA LEU A 101 10.78 -22.56 -9.87
C LEU A 101 11.90 -23.27 -10.65
N GLY A 102 12.96 -22.53 -11.04
CA GLY A 102 14.13 -23.10 -11.69
C GLY A 102 14.91 -24.09 -10.80
N TYR A 103 14.97 -23.84 -9.48
CA TYR A 103 15.62 -24.72 -8.50
C TYR A 103 14.91 -26.08 -8.37
N TYR A 104 13.58 -26.10 -8.44
CA TYR A 104 12.79 -27.35 -8.41
C TYR A 104 12.80 -28.13 -9.74
N ASN A 105 13.74 -27.85 -10.65
CA ASN A 105 13.86 -28.48 -11.97
C ASN A 105 12.58 -28.42 -12.81
N TYR A 106 11.87 -27.29 -12.75
CA TYR A 106 10.74 -27.03 -13.63
C TYR A 106 11.12 -27.10 -15.11
N SER A 107 10.25 -27.68 -15.94
CA SER A 107 10.52 -28.00 -17.36
C SER A 107 10.87 -26.78 -18.21
N PHE A 108 10.38 -25.59 -17.86
CA PHE A 108 10.64 -24.34 -18.58
C PHE A 108 11.50 -23.36 -17.77
N ARG A 109 12.48 -23.89 -17.03
CA ARG A 109 13.41 -23.07 -16.23
C ARG A 109 14.15 -22.05 -17.10
N LEU A 110 14.24 -20.80 -16.63
CA LEU A 110 15.08 -19.79 -17.26
C LEU A 110 16.57 -20.12 -16.99
N PRO A 111 17.44 -20.08 -18.01
CA PRO A 111 18.87 -20.08 -17.79
C PRO A 111 19.29 -18.93 -16.90
N ARG A 112 20.34 -19.13 -16.09
CA ARG A 112 20.80 -18.12 -15.11
C ARG A 112 21.12 -16.77 -15.76
N SER A 113 21.78 -16.78 -16.93
CA SER A 113 22.09 -15.57 -17.69
C SER A 113 20.80 -14.86 -18.13
N THR A 114 19.86 -15.59 -18.72
CA THR A 114 18.56 -15.04 -19.16
C THR A 114 17.78 -14.45 -17.99
N LEU A 115 17.75 -15.13 -16.84
CA LEU A 115 17.11 -14.63 -15.62
C LEU A 115 17.78 -13.33 -15.15
N MET A 116 19.11 -13.27 -15.09
CA MET A 116 19.85 -12.08 -14.65
C MET A 116 19.66 -10.89 -15.59
N ILE A 117 19.77 -11.10 -16.90
CA ILE A 117 19.57 -10.05 -17.91
C ILE A 117 18.12 -9.56 -17.87
N THR A 118 17.14 -10.47 -17.84
CA THR A 118 15.71 -10.12 -17.72
C THR A 118 15.47 -9.30 -16.45
N THR A 119 16.08 -9.69 -15.32
CA THR A 119 15.99 -8.95 -14.05
C THR A 119 16.50 -7.52 -14.23
N ALA A 120 17.70 -7.36 -14.79
CA ALA A 120 18.33 -6.06 -14.97
C ALA A 120 17.49 -5.15 -15.89
N VAL A 121 16.96 -5.69 -16.98
CA VAL A 121 16.09 -4.96 -17.91
C VAL A 121 14.79 -4.54 -17.22
N LEU A 122 14.12 -5.46 -16.53
CA LEU A 122 12.84 -5.18 -15.88
C LEU A 122 12.96 -4.22 -14.70
N LEU A 123 14.07 -4.24 -13.95
CA LEU A 123 14.36 -3.29 -12.87
C LEU A 123 14.49 -1.84 -13.34
N VAL A 124 14.67 -1.61 -14.65
CA VAL A 124 14.76 -0.27 -15.26
C VAL A 124 13.47 0.06 -16.01
N VAL A 125 13.05 -0.83 -16.92
CA VAL A 125 11.99 -0.52 -17.88
C VAL A 125 10.60 -0.54 -17.23
N LEU A 126 10.34 -1.44 -16.28
CA LEU A 126 9.04 -1.45 -15.58
C LEU A 126 8.84 -0.21 -14.70
N PRO A 127 9.79 0.21 -13.84
CA PRO A 127 9.66 1.47 -13.12
C PRO A 127 9.50 2.67 -14.05
N ALA A 128 10.25 2.74 -15.14
CA ALA A 128 10.10 3.83 -16.11
C ALA A 128 8.70 3.86 -16.73
N TRP A 129 8.14 2.70 -17.07
CA TRP A 129 6.78 2.56 -17.57
C TRP A 129 5.73 2.93 -16.53
N THR A 130 5.78 2.37 -15.32
CA THR A 130 4.81 2.66 -14.26
C THR A 130 4.82 4.13 -13.87
N VAL A 131 6.01 4.75 -13.88
CA VAL A 131 6.18 6.20 -13.67
C VAL A 131 5.60 7.01 -14.83
N SER A 132 5.65 6.55 -16.08
CA SER A 132 5.10 7.29 -17.23
C SER A 132 3.57 7.26 -17.26
N ILE A 133 2.96 6.15 -16.86
CA ILE A 133 1.50 5.99 -16.79
C ILE A 133 0.92 6.40 -15.43
N ARG A 134 1.77 6.79 -14.46
CA ARG A 134 1.32 7.15 -13.10
C ARG A 134 0.34 8.31 -13.15
N ARG A 135 -0.62 8.30 -12.24
CA ARG A 135 -1.38 9.51 -11.92
C ARG A 135 -0.52 10.40 -11.05
N ARG A 136 -0.32 11.65 -11.47
CA ARG A 136 0.24 12.67 -10.58
C ARG A 136 -0.76 12.90 -9.45
N PRO A 137 -0.31 13.15 -8.22
CA PRO A 137 -1.18 13.70 -7.19
C PRO A 137 -1.87 14.93 -7.77
N SER A 138 -3.20 14.89 -7.84
CA SER A 138 -3.99 16.04 -8.29
C SER A 138 -3.78 17.17 -7.28
N THR A 139 -3.52 18.38 -7.76
CA THR A 139 -3.51 19.60 -6.92
C THR A 139 -4.92 20.09 -6.61
N GLN A 140 -5.93 19.52 -7.27
CA GLN A 140 -7.35 19.71 -7.01
C GLN A 140 -7.94 18.33 -6.71
N SER A 141 -7.61 17.78 -5.54
CA SER A 141 -8.32 16.62 -5.00
C SER A 141 -9.79 17.00 -4.86
N ARG A 142 -10.69 16.17 -5.37
CA ARG A 142 -12.13 16.35 -5.23
C ARG A 142 -12.52 15.58 -3.99
N ALA A 143 -12.62 16.29 -2.87
CA ALA A 143 -12.89 15.68 -1.59
C ALA A 143 -14.39 15.57 -1.34
N VAL A 144 -14.78 14.52 -0.62
CA VAL A 144 -16.11 14.40 0.01
C VAL A 144 -15.90 14.22 1.50
N ILE A 145 -16.75 14.84 2.31
CA ILE A 145 -16.77 14.59 3.75
C ILE A 145 -17.70 13.41 4.01
N VAL A 146 -17.26 12.44 4.79
CA VAL A 146 -18.06 11.27 5.17
C VAL A 146 -18.13 11.20 6.69
N GLY A 147 -19.33 11.29 7.26
CA GLY A 147 -19.43 11.41 8.71
C GLY A 147 -20.83 11.70 9.22
N ASP A 148 -20.98 11.57 10.54
CA ASP A 148 -22.19 11.88 11.29
C ASP A 148 -22.03 13.09 12.24
N ASP A 149 -20.81 13.57 12.43
CA ASP A 149 -20.48 14.64 13.38
C ASP A 149 -20.39 16.04 12.73
N PRO A 150 -21.38 16.93 12.93
CA PRO A 150 -21.31 18.29 12.38
C PRO A 150 -20.09 19.09 12.85
N GLU A 151 -19.63 18.89 14.10
CA GLU A 151 -18.52 19.66 14.66
C GLU A 151 -17.23 19.25 13.96
N ALA A 152 -16.93 17.94 13.92
CA ALA A 152 -15.77 17.43 13.20
C ALA A 152 -15.82 17.73 11.68
N MET A 153 -17.02 17.70 11.07
CA MET A 153 -17.18 18.08 9.66
C MET A 153 -16.88 19.57 9.42
N ALA A 154 -17.29 20.46 10.33
CA ALA A 154 -16.99 21.88 10.26
C ALA A 154 -15.49 22.16 10.49
N ASP A 155 -14.87 21.48 11.46
CA ASP A 155 -13.43 21.60 11.73
C ASP A 155 -12.59 21.14 10.53
N ILE A 156 -12.99 20.07 9.85
CA ILE A 156 -12.36 19.63 8.61
C ILE A 156 -12.52 20.70 7.51
N LEU A 157 -13.70 21.32 7.39
CA LEU A 157 -13.94 22.38 6.39
C LEU A 157 -13.06 23.60 6.61
N ASP A 158 -12.82 23.97 7.86
CA ASP A 158 -12.04 25.16 8.20
C ASP A 158 -10.52 24.89 8.19
N SER A 159 -10.09 23.65 8.42
CA SER A 159 -8.68 23.24 8.39
C SER A 159 -8.17 22.82 7.00
N THR A 160 -9.06 22.64 6.01
CA THR A 160 -8.71 22.04 4.71
C THR A 160 -8.88 23.02 3.54
N ASP A 161 -7.82 23.24 2.76
CA ASP A 161 -7.86 24.05 1.52
C ASP A 161 -8.34 23.27 0.27
N VAL A 162 -8.73 22.01 0.44
CA VAL A 162 -9.14 21.11 -0.65
C VAL A 162 -10.59 21.43 -1.05
N PRO A 163 -10.93 21.50 -2.35
CA PRO A 163 -12.30 21.73 -2.78
C PRO A 163 -13.19 20.53 -2.42
N ILE A 164 -14.12 20.77 -1.49
CA ILE A 164 -15.08 19.78 -1.01
C ILE A 164 -16.36 19.86 -1.85
N LEU A 165 -16.78 18.72 -2.41
CA LEU A 165 -17.93 18.64 -3.29
C LEU A 165 -19.26 18.60 -2.55
N GLY A 166 -19.25 18.13 -1.32
CA GLY A 166 -20.43 17.86 -0.51
C GLY A 166 -20.09 16.88 0.60
N TYR A 167 -21.13 16.41 1.27
CA TYR A 167 -20.99 15.43 2.34
C TYR A 167 -21.91 14.22 2.17
N VAL A 168 -21.48 13.08 2.71
CA VAL A 168 -22.23 11.83 2.81
C VAL A 168 -22.39 11.51 4.29
N SER A 169 -23.61 11.29 4.74
CA SER A 169 -23.90 11.06 6.16
C SER A 169 -24.86 9.90 6.35
N PRO A 170 -24.61 8.96 7.28
CA PRO A 170 -25.49 7.83 7.54
C PRO A 170 -26.93 8.25 7.86
N PRO A 171 -27.94 7.44 7.53
CA PRO A 171 -29.34 7.74 7.81
C PRO A 171 -29.72 7.52 9.29
N SER A 172 -29.05 8.18 10.25
CA SER A 172 -29.49 8.47 11.64
C SER A 172 -28.29 9.02 12.44
N SER A 173 -28.31 10.19 13.10
CA SER A 173 -29.14 10.52 14.27
C SER A 173 -29.40 12.03 14.46
N TYR A 174 -29.57 12.81 13.39
CA TYR A 174 -30.10 14.18 13.51
C TYR A 174 -31.60 14.24 13.92
N ALA A 175 -32.19 13.09 14.27
CA ALA A 175 -33.60 12.97 14.64
C ALA A 175 -33.83 12.35 16.03
N THR A 176 -32.80 12.22 16.88
CA THR A 176 -33.02 12.03 18.32
C THR A 176 -33.13 13.39 19.00
N ASN A 177 -34.36 13.92 19.00
CA ASN A 177 -35.06 14.76 19.98
C ASN A 177 -34.35 15.77 20.92
N ASP A 178 -33.06 16.00 20.83
CA ASP A 178 -32.43 17.19 21.34
C ASP A 178 -32.09 18.04 20.12
N ARG A 179 -32.95 19.04 19.86
CA ARG A 179 -32.43 20.30 19.34
C ARG A 179 -31.40 20.76 20.36
N TYR A 180 -30.17 20.27 20.25
CA TYR A 180 -29.03 21.10 20.56
C TYR A 180 -29.20 22.27 19.62
N GLU A 181 -29.80 23.34 20.13
CA GLU A 181 -29.51 24.67 19.68
C GLU A 181 -27.98 24.69 19.63
N MET A 182 -27.42 24.55 18.41
CA MET A 182 -26.09 25.03 18.12
C MET A 182 -26.03 26.36 18.85
N GLY A 183 -25.21 26.45 19.90
CA GLY A 183 -25.01 27.69 20.59
C GLY A 183 -24.54 28.62 19.49
N ALA A 184 -25.45 29.47 19.01
CA ALA A 184 -25.12 30.51 18.07
C ALA A 184 -23.90 31.17 18.72
N PRO A 185 -22.74 31.20 18.04
CA PRO A 185 -21.53 31.77 18.64
C PRO A 185 -21.94 33.08 19.28
N GLU A 186 -21.59 33.32 20.55
CA GLU A 186 -21.91 34.58 21.23
C GLU A 186 -21.32 35.70 20.37
N MET A 187 -22.17 36.29 19.53
CA MET A 187 -21.79 37.27 18.53
C MET A 187 -22.38 38.61 18.90
N THR A 188 -21.54 39.62 18.77
CA THR A 188 -21.94 41.02 18.81
C THR A 188 -22.87 41.34 17.62
N ASP A 189 -23.70 42.36 17.78
CA ASP A 189 -24.78 42.72 16.87
C ASP A 189 -24.30 43.11 15.47
N GLY A 190 -24.27 42.16 14.52
CA GLY A 190 -24.11 42.48 13.10
C GLY A 190 -23.52 41.42 12.17
N GLY A 191 -23.13 40.23 12.65
CA GLY A 191 -22.62 39.14 11.81
C GLY A 191 -23.64 38.03 11.58
N ALA A 192 -23.85 37.61 10.34
CA ALA A 192 -24.50 36.34 10.03
C ALA A 192 -23.44 35.24 10.00
N ALA A 193 -23.39 34.37 11.03
CA ALA A 193 -22.61 33.14 10.98
C ALA A 193 -23.35 32.15 10.07
N VAL A 194 -23.00 32.13 8.80
CA VAL A 194 -23.39 31.03 7.90
C VAL A 194 -22.34 29.94 8.13
N ASN A 195 -22.77 28.80 8.66
CA ASN A 195 -21.88 27.65 8.79
C ASN A 195 -21.55 27.16 7.37
N ARG A 196 -20.26 27.02 7.02
CA ARG A 196 -19.85 26.59 5.66
C ARG A 196 -20.38 25.20 5.31
N LEU A 197 -20.68 24.40 6.34
CA LEU A 197 -21.33 23.10 6.20
C LEU A 197 -22.74 23.19 5.61
N ASP A 198 -23.50 24.25 5.92
CA ASP A 198 -24.86 24.48 5.41
C ASP A 198 -24.87 24.85 3.91
N GLU A 199 -23.73 25.28 3.37
CA GLU A 199 -23.57 25.59 1.95
C GLU A 199 -23.26 24.35 1.10
N LEU A 200 -22.91 23.22 1.72
CA LEU A 200 -22.56 21.99 1.03
C LEU A 200 -23.78 21.12 0.73
N PRO A 201 -23.86 20.54 -0.48
CA PRO A 201 -24.92 19.60 -0.79
C PRO A 201 -24.71 18.27 -0.04
N ASN A 202 -25.79 17.74 0.53
CA ASN A 202 -25.84 16.35 0.98
C ASN A 202 -25.93 15.43 -0.25
N LEU A 203 -24.90 14.60 -0.45
CA LEU A 203 -24.78 13.68 -1.59
C LEU A 203 -25.49 12.34 -1.35
N GLY A 204 -25.95 12.08 -0.12
CA GLY A 204 -26.73 10.90 0.25
C GLY A 204 -26.25 10.21 1.52
N GLY A 205 -26.73 8.99 1.72
CA GLY A 205 -26.32 8.11 2.82
C GLY A 205 -25.05 7.32 2.53
N LEU A 206 -24.45 6.72 3.56
CA LEU A 206 -23.29 5.81 3.42
C LEU A 206 -23.55 4.67 2.43
N SER A 207 -24.80 4.22 2.28
CA SER A 207 -25.20 3.18 1.32
C SER A 207 -25.06 3.59 -0.16
N ARG A 208 -24.87 4.87 -0.45
CA ARG A 208 -24.66 5.41 -1.80
C ARG A 208 -23.23 5.95 -1.99
N LEU A 209 -22.34 5.64 -1.06
CA LEU A 209 -20.97 6.16 -1.08
C LEU A 209 -20.20 5.70 -2.32
N ASP A 210 -20.46 4.48 -2.79
CA ASP A 210 -19.94 3.92 -4.05
C ASP A 210 -20.39 4.75 -5.26
N GLU A 211 -21.68 5.08 -5.36
CA GLU A 211 -22.25 5.93 -6.41
C GLU A 211 -21.58 7.30 -6.39
N VAL A 212 -21.41 7.89 -5.20
CA VAL A 212 -20.79 9.20 -5.02
C VAL A 212 -19.33 9.19 -5.50
N PHE A 213 -18.57 8.16 -5.14
CA PHE A 213 -17.18 8.01 -5.59
C PHE A 213 -17.06 7.90 -7.11
N VAL A 214 -18.03 7.27 -7.76
CA VAL A 214 -18.01 7.02 -9.20
C VAL A 214 -18.53 8.22 -10.01
N ASP A 215 -19.66 8.80 -9.60
CA ASP A 215 -20.36 9.85 -10.33
C ASP A 215 -19.64 11.20 -10.22
N HIS A 216 -19.08 11.48 -9.05
CA HIS A 216 -18.40 12.75 -8.78
C HIS A 216 -16.87 12.70 -8.99
N ASP A 217 -16.32 11.53 -9.37
CA ASP A 217 -14.89 11.24 -9.51
C ASP A 217 -14.07 11.70 -8.29
N VAL A 218 -14.56 11.35 -7.10
CA VAL A 218 -13.92 11.64 -5.81
C VAL A 218 -12.63 10.85 -5.68
N ASP A 219 -11.57 11.50 -5.21
CA ASP A 219 -10.26 10.87 -4.95
C ASP A 219 -9.81 10.98 -3.49
N THR A 220 -10.53 11.73 -2.66
CA THR A 220 -10.29 11.84 -1.21
C THR A 220 -11.60 11.81 -0.43
N ALA A 221 -11.66 10.99 0.61
CA ALA A 221 -12.73 10.97 1.59
C ALA A 221 -12.18 11.47 2.93
N LEU A 222 -12.75 12.57 3.43
CA LEU A 222 -12.44 13.16 4.73
C LEU A 222 -13.44 12.60 5.73
N LEU A 223 -12.98 11.80 6.69
CA LEU A 223 -13.81 11.06 7.62
C LEU A 223 -14.01 11.87 8.91
N ALA A 224 -15.27 12.09 9.28
CA ALA A 224 -15.70 12.90 10.43
C ALA A 224 -16.76 12.16 11.24
N PHE A 225 -16.37 11.12 11.98
CA PHE A 225 -17.28 10.32 12.81
C PHE A 225 -17.16 10.70 14.29
N ALA A 226 -18.28 11.00 14.96
CA ALA A 226 -18.33 11.43 16.38
C ALA A 226 -17.95 10.28 17.33
N GLU A 227 -18.58 9.13 17.12
CA GLU A 227 -18.27 7.87 17.80
C GLU A 227 -18.02 6.81 16.75
N THR A 228 -17.03 5.95 16.98
CA THR A 228 -16.73 4.84 16.07
C THR A 228 -17.85 3.80 16.18
N ASP A 229 -19.00 4.02 15.54
CA ASP A 229 -19.74 2.87 15.04
C ASP A 229 -18.78 2.18 14.07
N ARG A 230 -18.13 1.14 14.59
CA ARG A 230 -17.09 0.39 13.89
C ARG A 230 -17.62 -0.07 12.54
N GLU A 231 -18.90 -0.41 12.45
CA GLU A 231 -19.47 -0.89 11.20
C GLU A 231 -19.48 0.19 10.12
N GLU A 232 -19.92 1.41 10.44
CA GLU A 232 -19.97 2.53 9.50
C GLU A 232 -18.59 3.06 9.14
N PHE A 233 -17.71 3.20 10.14
CA PHE A 233 -16.33 3.63 9.94
C PHE A 233 -15.54 2.62 9.07
N PHE A 234 -15.54 1.34 9.44
CA PHE A 234 -14.85 0.31 8.66
C PHE A 234 -15.52 0.04 7.31
N GLY A 235 -16.85 0.17 7.22
CA GLY A 235 -17.59 0.11 5.95
C GLY A 235 -17.14 1.21 5.00
N THR A 236 -17.01 2.44 5.50
CA THR A 236 -16.49 3.59 4.74
C THR A 236 -15.05 3.38 4.30
N LEU A 237 -14.18 2.87 5.19
CA LEU A 237 -12.80 2.52 4.84
C LEU A 237 -12.73 1.43 3.77
N ALA A 238 -13.59 0.41 3.85
CA ALA A 238 -13.67 -0.66 2.86
C ALA A 238 -14.08 -0.12 1.48
N GLU A 239 -15.08 0.76 1.45
CA GLU A 239 -15.57 1.41 0.24
C GLU A 239 -14.48 2.27 -0.41
N CYS A 240 -13.77 3.06 0.41
CA CYS A 240 -12.61 3.85 -0.01
C CYS A 240 -11.54 2.94 -0.63
N TYR A 241 -11.24 1.80 0.00
CA TYR A 241 -10.24 0.85 -0.48
C TYR A 241 -10.62 0.20 -1.81
N GLU A 242 -11.87 -0.21 -1.97
CA GLU A 242 -12.39 -0.87 -3.18
C GLU A 242 -12.37 0.07 -4.38
N HIS A 243 -12.74 1.33 -4.15
CA HIS A 243 -12.76 2.38 -5.15
C HIS A 243 -11.38 3.03 -5.38
N GLY A 244 -10.42 2.87 -4.46
CA GLY A 244 -9.11 3.50 -4.53
C GLY A 244 -9.14 4.99 -4.22
N VAL A 245 -10.03 5.39 -3.32
CA VAL A 245 -10.15 6.73 -2.73
C VAL A 245 -9.24 6.80 -1.50
N ALA A 246 -8.52 7.90 -1.33
CA ALA A 246 -7.70 8.11 -0.14
C ALA A 246 -8.60 8.46 1.06
N ALA A 247 -8.47 7.73 2.16
CA ALA A 247 -9.16 8.05 3.41
C ALA A 247 -8.27 8.93 4.29
N GLN A 248 -8.85 10.01 4.80
CA GLN A 248 -8.18 10.99 5.65
C GLN A 248 -9.04 11.26 6.88
N VAL A 249 -8.45 11.33 8.06
CA VAL A 249 -9.16 11.58 9.34
C VAL A 249 -8.53 12.78 10.04
N HIS A 250 -9.34 13.58 10.73
CA HIS A 250 -8.82 14.64 11.59
C HIS A 250 -8.04 14.06 12.81
N ARG A 251 -6.89 14.64 13.14
CA ARG A 251 -5.95 14.17 14.18
C ARG A 251 -6.59 13.92 15.54
N ASP A 252 -7.54 14.75 15.95
CA ASP A 252 -8.17 14.65 17.27
C ASP A 252 -9.02 13.37 17.43
N HIS A 253 -9.41 12.74 16.31
CA HIS A 253 -10.04 11.42 16.30
C HIS A 253 -9.07 10.26 15.95
N ALA A 254 -7.88 10.57 15.42
CA ALA A 254 -6.88 9.59 14.98
C ALA A 254 -6.14 8.89 16.13
N ASP A 255 -6.11 9.48 17.33
CA ASP A 255 -5.47 8.89 18.53
C ASP A 255 -6.10 7.55 18.95
N SER A 256 -7.31 7.24 18.46
CA SER A 256 -7.98 5.96 18.71
C SER A 256 -7.70 4.87 17.66
N VAL A 257 -7.20 5.23 16.47
CA VAL A 257 -7.02 4.31 15.34
C VAL A 257 -5.75 4.67 14.54
N LEU A 258 -4.61 4.19 15.02
CA LEU A 258 -3.45 3.81 14.21
C LEU A 258 -2.81 4.92 13.32
N THR A 259 -1.93 5.77 13.85
CA THR A 259 -0.80 6.33 13.06
C THR A 259 0.38 6.82 13.91
N GLU A 260 1.60 6.63 13.39
CA GLU A 260 2.81 7.39 13.73
C GLU A 260 2.99 8.51 12.67
N GLY A 261 3.01 9.79 13.08
CA GLY A 261 3.15 10.90 12.11
C GLY A 261 3.52 12.26 12.71
N ILE A 262 4.84 12.51 12.82
CA ILE A 262 5.44 13.83 13.06
C ILE A 262 5.23 14.71 11.81
N GLY A 263 4.53 15.85 11.96
CA GLY A 263 4.49 16.91 10.95
C GLY A 263 3.13 17.60 10.74
N GLY A 264 2.83 18.62 11.56
CA GLY A 264 2.20 19.90 11.21
C GLY A 264 0.97 20.01 10.29
N GLY A 265 0.11 19.00 10.17
CA GLY A 265 -1.18 19.15 9.50
C GLY A 265 -2.26 18.35 10.23
N ASP A 266 -3.41 18.96 10.45
CA ASP A 266 -4.51 18.44 11.29
C ASP A 266 -5.23 17.22 10.70
N ILE A 267 -4.85 16.78 9.50
CA ILE A 267 -5.42 15.63 8.81
C ILE A 267 -4.36 14.54 8.66
N VAL A 268 -4.76 13.30 8.96
CA VAL A 268 -3.94 12.09 8.85
C VAL A 268 -4.50 11.20 7.75
N GLU A 269 -3.66 10.78 6.83
CA GLU A 269 -4.01 9.76 5.83
C GLU A 269 -4.02 8.37 6.49
N ILE A 270 -5.15 7.66 6.40
CA ILE A 270 -5.23 6.25 6.78
C ILE A 270 -4.66 5.41 5.64
N ASP A 271 -3.62 4.63 5.94
CA ASP A 271 -3.16 3.59 5.02
C ASP A 271 -4.17 2.43 4.99
N LEU A 272 -5.07 2.48 4.01
CA LEU A 272 -6.09 1.47 3.77
C LEU A 272 -5.54 0.15 3.23
N GLU A 273 -4.25 0.03 2.89
CA GLU A 273 -3.68 -1.25 2.48
C GLU A 273 -3.43 -2.13 3.72
N PRO A 274 -4.16 -3.26 3.90
CA PRO A 274 -3.68 -4.30 4.79
C PRO A 274 -2.29 -4.68 4.32
N TRP A 275 -1.34 -4.82 5.24
CA TRP A 275 0.01 -5.24 4.90
C TRP A 275 -0.08 -6.42 3.94
N ASP A 276 0.57 -6.29 2.79
CA ASP A 276 0.67 -7.40 1.87
C ASP A 276 1.21 -8.60 2.67
N TRP A 277 0.64 -9.79 2.47
CA TRP A 277 1.08 -10.99 3.17
C TRP A 277 2.61 -11.18 3.02
N GLN A 278 3.16 -10.70 1.91
CA GLN A 278 4.60 -10.68 1.64
C GLN A 278 5.37 -9.73 2.58
N ASP A 279 4.81 -8.58 2.92
CA ASP A 279 5.40 -7.60 3.84
C ASP A 279 5.34 -8.12 5.27
N HIS A 280 4.23 -8.78 5.61
CA HIS A 280 4.09 -9.50 6.86
C HIS A 280 5.12 -10.63 6.99
N VAL A 281 5.28 -11.46 5.96
CA VAL A 281 6.29 -12.54 5.92
C VAL A 281 7.70 -11.97 6.00
N ALA A 282 8.03 -10.92 5.23
CA ALA A 282 9.35 -10.29 5.25
C ALA A 282 9.69 -9.73 6.63
N LYS A 283 8.76 -9.01 7.27
CA LYS A 283 8.93 -8.52 8.65
C LYS A 283 9.09 -9.67 9.64
N ARG A 284 8.32 -10.74 9.48
CA ARG A 284 8.43 -11.93 10.35
C ARG A 284 9.80 -12.59 10.21
N VAL A 285 10.30 -12.75 8.99
CA VAL A 285 11.64 -13.30 8.74
C VAL A 285 12.71 -12.38 9.33
N PHE A 286 12.60 -11.07 9.14
CA PHE A 286 13.50 -10.09 9.75
C PHE A 286 13.51 -10.20 11.27
N ASP A 287 12.33 -10.21 11.90
CA ASP A 287 12.20 -10.29 13.36
C ASP A 287 12.84 -11.55 13.91
N VAL A 288 12.55 -12.70 13.28
CA VAL A 288 13.10 -14.00 13.68
C VAL A 288 14.62 -14.05 13.47
N ALA A 289 15.12 -13.58 12.33
CA ALA A 289 16.55 -13.57 12.04
C ALA A 289 17.31 -12.64 12.98
N PHE A 290 16.78 -11.44 13.22
CA PHE A 290 17.35 -10.46 14.12
C PHE A 290 17.33 -10.96 15.57
N SER A 291 16.19 -11.48 16.04
CA SER A 291 16.06 -12.00 17.41
C SER A 291 16.97 -13.21 17.65
N MET A 292 17.07 -14.14 16.69
CA MET A 292 18.00 -15.26 16.80
C MET A 292 19.46 -14.79 16.80
N SER A 293 19.82 -13.84 15.94
CA SER A 293 21.19 -13.30 15.90
C SER A 293 21.55 -12.62 17.21
N ALA A 294 20.67 -11.77 17.72
CA ALA A 294 20.84 -11.10 19.01
C ALA A 294 20.94 -12.12 20.16
N LEU A 295 20.09 -13.15 20.17
CA LEU A 295 20.12 -14.21 21.19
C LEU A 295 21.43 -15.01 21.14
N LEU A 296 21.95 -15.35 19.96
CA LEU A 296 23.23 -16.04 19.82
C LEU A 296 24.39 -15.19 20.33
N VAL A 297 24.43 -13.90 19.96
CA VAL A 297 25.48 -12.95 20.40
C VAL A 297 25.43 -12.71 21.91
N LEU A 298 24.22 -12.60 22.47
CA LEU A 298 24.02 -12.37 23.91
C LEU A 298 24.05 -13.66 24.74
N SER A 299 23.94 -14.84 24.13
CA SER A 299 23.95 -16.13 24.83
C SER A 299 25.10 -16.32 25.82
N PRO A 300 26.38 -15.94 25.55
CA PRO A 300 27.44 -16.06 26.55
C PRO A 300 27.22 -15.17 27.78
N VAL A 301 26.67 -13.97 27.59
CA VAL A 301 26.35 -13.05 28.69
C VAL A 301 25.18 -13.60 29.51
N VAL A 302 24.12 -14.04 28.84
CA VAL A 302 22.96 -14.68 29.49
C VAL A 302 23.39 -15.93 30.27
N LEU A 303 24.29 -16.74 29.72
CA LEU A 303 24.84 -17.91 30.40
C LEU A 303 25.68 -17.52 31.62
N ALA A 304 26.52 -16.49 31.53
CA ALA A 304 27.30 -15.99 32.65
C ALA A 304 26.40 -15.50 33.79
N ILE A 305 25.32 -14.77 33.47
CA ILE A 305 24.31 -14.33 34.43
C ILE A 305 23.61 -15.53 35.06
N ALA A 306 23.17 -16.51 34.25
CA ALA A 306 22.52 -17.72 34.73
C ALA A 306 23.41 -18.51 35.70
N LEU A 307 24.71 -18.63 35.39
CA LEU A 307 25.70 -19.27 36.26
C LEU A 307 25.89 -18.47 37.56
N ALA A 308 26.02 -17.15 37.48
CA ALA A 308 26.16 -16.30 38.66
C ALA A 308 24.96 -16.43 39.61
N VAL A 309 23.73 -16.38 39.07
CA VAL A 309 22.48 -16.57 39.85
C VAL A 309 22.44 -17.95 40.51
N LYS A 310 22.91 -18.99 39.80
CA LYS A 310 22.91 -20.37 40.33
C LYS A 310 23.96 -20.62 41.39
N LEU A 311 25.08 -19.88 41.33
CA LEU A 311 26.13 -19.93 42.35
C LEU A 311 25.76 -19.09 43.58
N ASP A 312 25.01 -18.00 43.42
CA ASP A 312 24.61 -17.08 44.49
C ASP A 312 23.34 -17.53 45.23
N SER A 313 22.41 -18.21 44.53
CA SER A 313 21.14 -18.67 45.11
C SER A 313 20.88 -20.17 44.84
N SER A 314 20.27 -20.86 45.81
CA SER A 314 19.83 -22.26 45.68
C SER A 314 18.56 -22.42 44.82
N GLY A 315 17.94 -21.32 44.39
CA GLY A 315 16.72 -21.30 43.59
C GLY A 315 16.89 -21.68 42.11
N PRO A 316 15.78 -21.76 41.35
CA PRO A 316 15.82 -21.91 39.89
C PRO A 316 16.21 -20.58 39.22
N VAL A 317 16.90 -20.66 38.06
CA VAL A 317 17.31 -19.48 37.27
C VAL A 317 16.10 -18.76 36.66
N LEU A 318 15.05 -19.51 36.32
CA LEU A 318 13.81 -18.97 35.75
C LEU A 318 12.74 -18.88 36.83
N TYR A 319 12.13 -17.70 36.95
CA TYR A 319 11.00 -17.46 37.84
C TYR A 319 9.71 -18.00 37.21
N ALA A 320 8.91 -18.72 38.00
CA ALA A 320 7.57 -19.16 37.64
C ALA A 320 6.57 -18.57 38.63
N GLN A 321 5.56 -17.84 38.13
CA GLN A 321 4.49 -17.26 38.94
C GLN A 321 3.17 -17.96 38.64
N GLU A 322 2.52 -18.48 39.68
CA GLU A 322 1.13 -18.92 39.60
C GLU A 322 0.24 -17.67 39.61
N ARG A 323 -0.50 -17.43 38.52
CA ARG A 323 -1.46 -16.33 38.46
C ARG A 323 -2.77 -16.81 39.09
N THR A 324 -3.18 -16.15 40.18
CA THR A 324 -4.50 -16.32 40.81
C THR A 324 -5.57 -15.54 40.07
#